data_AF-N8YDW6-F1
#
_entry.id   AF-N8YDW6-F1
#
_cell.length_a   1.000
_cell.length_b   1.000
_cell.length_c   1.000
_cell.angle_alpha   90.00
_cell.angle_beta   90.00
_cell.angle_gamma   90.00
#
_symmetry.space_group_name_H-M   'P 1'
#
loop_
_entity.id
_entity.type
_entity.pdbx_description
1 polymer ?
#
loop_
_entity_poly.entity_id
_entity_poly.type
_entity_poly.pdbx_seq_one_letter_code
_entity_poly.pdbx_strand_id
1 'polypeptide(L)'
;MLFDNAMNKELQSFSRNIAAQLLLGGTGLLCLYRADTKLDSTWYQFNGLYIVGLLLLLWSIYLAASNAAILNNDYRDYLWRQGEKFDRIRLMRYHIKEDNHLIDISKTFKGLKTTVLIKFRLEGACILLIWFLFAFVYILGIIIIFVQQTKVFGF
;
A
#
# COMPACT_ATOMS: atom_id res chain seq x y z
N MET A 1 -0.21 9.97 19.02
CA MET A 1 -0.24 9.49 17.62
C MET A 1 -0.03 7.99 17.62
N LEU A 2 -0.74 7.27 16.74
CA LEU A 2 -0.69 5.81 16.67
C LEU A 2 0.72 5.34 16.27
N PHE A 3 1.23 5.84 15.15
CA PHE A 3 2.60 5.65 14.70
C PHE A 3 3.48 6.88 14.97
N ASP A 4 4.79 6.73 14.78
CA ASP A 4 5.72 7.86 14.83
C ASP A 4 5.62 8.76 13.58
N ASN A 5 6.27 9.93 13.63
CA ASN A 5 6.17 10.91 12.56
C ASN A 5 6.72 10.40 11.21
N ALA A 6 7.71 9.50 11.24
CA ALA A 6 8.27 8.93 10.02
C ALA A 6 7.27 7.97 9.37
N MET A 7 6.73 7.03 10.12
CA MET A 7 5.74 6.08 9.61
C MET A 7 4.45 6.77 9.14
N ASN A 8 4.01 7.84 9.82
CA ASN A 8 2.86 8.63 9.37
C ASN A 8 3.11 9.29 8.00
N LYS A 9 4.34 9.75 7.71
CA LYS A 9 4.70 10.29 6.39
C LYS A 9 4.67 9.21 5.32
N GLU A 10 5.15 8.00 5.62
CA GLU A 10 5.09 6.88 4.67
C GLU A 10 3.64 6.47 4.38
N LEU A 11 2.78 6.39 5.40
CA LEU A 11 1.35 6.13 5.21
C LEU A 11 0.67 7.21 4.37
N GLN A 12 1.05 8.48 4.51
CA GLN A 12 0.54 9.56 3.67
C GLN A 12 1.07 9.48 2.23
N SER A 13 2.31 9.03 2.03
CA SER A 13 2.88 8.74 0.71
C SER A 13 2.12 7.60 0.04
N PHE A 14 1.95 6.48 0.75
CA PHE A 14 1.16 5.34 0.34
C PHE A 14 -0.25 5.76 -0.10
N SER A 15 -0.94 6.56 0.72
CA SER A 15 -2.29 7.05 0.39
C SER A 15 -2.35 7.91 -0.87
N ARG A 16 -1.33 8.74 -1.14
CA ARG A 16 -1.28 9.55 -2.37
C ARG A 16 -1.08 8.70 -3.62
N ASN A 17 -0.25 7.66 -3.52
CA ASN A 17 0.02 6.74 -4.62
C ASN A 17 -1.23 5.95 -5.02
N ILE A 18 -2.11 5.62 -4.07
CA ILE A 18 -3.41 4.98 -4.36
C ILE A 18 -4.24 5.82 -5.32
N ALA A 19 -4.35 7.13 -5.09
CA ALA A 19 -5.17 8.00 -5.94
C ALA A 19 -4.71 7.97 -7.42
N ALA A 20 -3.39 8.00 -7.65
CA ALA A 20 -2.83 7.90 -8.99
C ALA A 20 -3.07 6.52 -9.63
N GLN A 21 -2.92 5.44 -8.87
CA GLN A 21 -3.18 4.06 -9.32
C GLN A 21 -4.63 3.86 -9.75
N LEU A 22 -5.56 4.39 -8.96
CA LEU A 22 -7.00 4.34 -9.24
C LEU A 22 -7.33 5.09 -10.53
N LEU A 23 -6.80 6.31 -10.70
CA LEU A 23 -7.02 7.11 -11.90
C LEU A 23 -6.50 6.41 -13.16
N LEU A 24 -5.29 5.87 -13.11
CA LEU A 24 -4.69 5.12 -14.22
C LEU A 24 -5.49 3.86 -14.55
N GLY A 25 -5.88 3.07 -13.53
CA GLY A 25 -6.64 1.84 -13.73
C GLY A 25 -8.04 2.09 -14.30
N GLY A 26 -8.76 3.09 -13.76
CA GLY A 26 -10.08 3.48 -14.25
C GLY A 26 -10.04 4.05 -15.67
N THR A 27 -9.00 4.84 -16.00
CA THR A 27 -8.77 5.33 -17.37
C THR A 27 -8.42 4.20 -18.34
N GLY A 28 -7.60 3.23 -17.91
CA GLY A 28 -7.28 2.05 -18.69
C GLY A 28 -8.53 1.23 -19.06
N LEU A 29 -9.42 0.99 -18.08
CA LEU A 29 -10.70 0.33 -18.33
C LEU A 29 -11.60 1.11 -19.29
N LEU A 30 -11.64 2.44 -19.19
CA LEU A 30 -12.39 3.28 -20.10
C LEU A 30 -11.90 3.13 -21.55
N CYS A 31 -10.58 3.13 -21.75
CA CYS A 31 -9.98 2.92 -23.07
C CYS A 31 -10.36 1.55 -23.65
N LEU A 32 -10.30 0.49 -22.84
CA LEU A 32 -10.70 -0.86 -23.26
C LEU A 32 -12.19 -0.93 -23.61
N TYR A 33 -13.06 -0.44 -22.71
CA TYR A 33 -14.50 -0.39 -22.96
C TYR A 33 -14.84 0.39 -24.23
N ARG A 34 -14.14 1.49 -24.48
CA ARG A 34 -14.36 2.31 -25.68
C ARG A 34 -13.87 1.62 -26.95
N ALA A 35 -12.81 0.81 -26.86
CA ALA A 35 -12.36 -0.01 -27.99
C ALA A 35 -13.38 -1.13 -28.30
N ASP A 36 -13.93 -1.77 -27.27
CA ASP A 36 -14.86 -2.90 -27.41
C ASP A 36 -16.28 -2.50 -27.87
N THR A 37 -16.70 -1.26 -27.63
CA THR A 37 -18.03 -0.75 -28.02
C THR A 37 -18.11 -0.29 -29.49
N LYS A 38 -17.10 -0.56 -30.31
CA LYS A 38 -17.03 -0.14 -31.71
C LYS A 38 -17.45 -1.27 -32.65
N LEU A 39 -18.02 -0.87 -33.79
CA LEU A 39 -18.37 -1.80 -34.88
C LEU A 39 -17.12 -2.46 -35.42
N ASP A 40 -17.20 -3.78 -35.67
CA ASP A 40 -16.08 -4.64 -36.12
C ASP A 40 -15.34 -4.09 -37.34
N SER A 41 -16.04 -3.37 -38.24
CA SER A 41 -15.46 -2.76 -39.44
C SER A 41 -14.44 -1.65 -39.16
N THR A 42 -14.37 -1.14 -37.92
CA THR A 42 -13.43 -0.08 -37.51
C THR A 42 -12.38 -0.54 -36.49
N TRP A 43 -12.34 -1.83 -36.16
CA TRP A 43 -11.48 -2.38 -35.11
C TRP A 43 -9.99 -2.01 -35.24
N TYR A 44 -9.44 -2.07 -36.46
CA TYR A 44 -8.05 -1.67 -36.73
C TYR A 44 -7.74 -0.21 -36.39
N GLN A 45 -8.74 0.69 -36.47
CA GLN A 45 -8.59 2.10 -36.12
C GLN A 45 -8.55 2.31 -34.60
N PHE A 46 -9.08 1.37 -33.81
CA PHE A 46 -9.14 1.44 -32.34
C PHE A 46 -8.14 0.51 -31.64
N ASN A 47 -7.35 -0.27 -32.38
CA ASN A 47 -6.32 -1.14 -31.82
C ASN A 47 -5.30 -0.38 -30.96
N GLY A 48 -4.95 0.86 -31.35
CA GLY A 48 -4.10 1.72 -30.52
C GLY A 48 -4.72 2.05 -29.15
N LEU A 49 -6.04 2.23 -29.09
CA LEU A 49 -6.76 2.48 -27.84
C LEU A 49 -6.78 1.24 -26.94
N TYR A 50 -6.89 0.05 -27.55
CA TYR A 50 -6.84 -1.23 -26.85
C TYR A 50 -5.45 -1.48 -26.22
N ILE A 51 -4.37 -1.24 -26.98
CA ILE A 51 -2.99 -1.33 -26.49
C ILE A 51 -2.76 -0.35 -25.33
N VAL A 52 -3.17 0.90 -25.50
CA VAL A 52 -3.04 1.93 -24.44
C VAL A 52 -3.83 1.54 -23.19
N GLY A 53 -5.06 1.04 -23.36
CA GLY A 53 -5.89 0.57 -22.25
C GLY A 53 -5.25 -0.58 -21.46
N LEU A 54 -4.72 -1.59 -22.17
CA LEU A 54 -3.99 -2.70 -21.55
C LEU A 54 -2.74 -2.24 -20.81
N LEU A 55 -1.94 -1.36 -21.43
CA LEU A 55 -0.73 -0.83 -20.80
C LEU A 55 -1.04 -0.04 -19.54
N LEU A 56 -2.06 0.81 -19.55
CA LEU A 56 -2.49 1.59 -18.38
C LEU A 56 -2.98 0.69 -17.23
N LEU A 57 -3.71 -0.37 -17.56
CA LEU A 57 -4.24 -1.31 -16.58
C LEU A 57 -3.11 -2.14 -15.95
N LEU A 58 -2.19 -2.67 -16.75
CA LEU A 58 -0.99 -3.37 -16.28
C LEU A 58 -0.10 -2.45 -15.43
N TRP A 59 0.06 -1.21 -15.85
CA TRP A 59 0.84 -0.21 -15.11
C TRP A 59 0.21 0.12 -13.76
N SER A 60 -1.12 0.26 -13.71
CA SER A 60 -1.87 0.45 -12.45
C SER A 60 -1.67 -0.74 -11.51
N ILE A 61 -1.76 -1.98 -12.00
CA ILE A 61 -1.54 -3.19 -11.19
C ILE A 61 -0.11 -3.25 -10.66
N TYR A 62 0.87 -2.97 -11.52
CA TYR A 62 2.27 -2.92 -11.13
C TYR A 62 2.53 -1.89 -10.01
N LEU A 63 2.00 -0.66 -10.17
CA LEU A 63 2.11 0.38 -9.16
C LEU A 63 1.42 -0.02 -7.85
N ALA A 64 0.25 -0.65 -7.91
CA ALA A 64 -0.48 -1.12 -6.74
C ALA A 64 0.33 -2.17 -5.96
N ALA A 65 0.88 -3.17 -6.67
CA ALA A 65 1.73 -4.20 -6.07
C ALA A 65 3.03 -3.61 -5.48
N SER A 66 3.67 -2.69 -6.20
CA SER A 66 4.88 -1.99 -5.74
C SER A 66 4.59 -1.17 -4.47
N ASN A 67 3.48 -0.42 -4.44
CA ASN A 67 3.10 0.40 -3.29
C ASN A 67 2.77 -0.45 -2.05
N ALA A 68 2.15 -1.62 -2.22
CA ALA A 68 1.96 -2.58 -1.14
C ALA A 68 3.28 -3.15 -0.64
N ALA A 69 4.21 -3.51 -1.54
CA ALA A 69 5.53 -4.00 -1.16
C ALA A 69 6.37 -2.96 -0.40
N ILE A 70 6.30 -1.69 -0.82
CA ILE A 70 6.94 -0.56 -0.12
C ILE A 70 6.36 -0.42 1.30
N LEU A 71 5.04 -0.41 1.44
CA LEU A 71 4.39 -0.34 2.75
C LEU A 71 4.82 -1.49 3.69
N ASN A 72 5.02 -2.71 3.15
CA ASN A 72 5.55 -3.83 3.93
C ASN A 72 6.95 -3.55 4.47
N ASN A 73 7.84 -3.04 3.60
CA ASN A 73 9.21 -2.71 3.98
C ASN A 73 9.25 -1.56 4.98
N ASP A 74 8.47 -0.50 4.76
CA ASP A 74 8.38 0.63 5.69
C ASP A 74 7.89 0.20 7.06
N TYR A 75 6.92 -0.74 7.11
CA TYR A 75 6.48 -1.31 8.36
C TYR A 75 7.55 -2.17 9.04
N ARG A 76 8.29 -2.99 8.29
CA ARG A 76 9.41 -3.78 8.82
C ARG A 76 10.49 -2.86 9.41
N ASP A 77 10.83 -1.79 8.73
CA ASP A 77 11.82 -0.81 9.17
C ASP A 77 11.31 0.01 10.36
N TYR A 78 10.00 0.30 10.42
CA TYR A 78 9.35 0.84 11.60
C TYR A 78 9.49 -0.09 12.81
N LEU A 79 9.16 -1.38 12.67
CA LEU A 79 9.32 -2.37 13.73
C LEU A 79 10.78 -2.49 14.21
N TRP A 80 11.73 -2.48 13.28
CA TRP A 80 13.16 -2.50 13.60
C TRP A 80 13.59 -1.28 14.42
N ARG A 81 13.23 -0.07 13.98
CA ARG A 81 13.53 1.18 14.71
C ARG A 81 12.90 1.23 16.09
N GLN A 82 11.70 0.70 16.24
CA GLN A 82 11.09 0.58 17.56
C GLN A 82 11.88 -0.43 18.42
N GLY A 83 12.22 -1.60 17.88
CA GLY A 83 13.06 -2.61 18.53
C GLY A 83 14.38 -2.04 19.06
N GLU A 84 15.13 -1.30 18.24
CA GLU A 84 16.37 -0.63 18.66
C GLU A 84 16.15 0.40 19.77
N LYS A 85 15.07 1.19 19.71
CA LYS A 85 14.74 2.14 20.79
C LYS A 85 14.48 1.40 22.09
N PHE A 86 13.75 0.29 22.05
CA PHE A 86 13.49 -0.53 23.23
C PHE A 86 14.76 -1.17 23.78
N ASP A 87 15.60 -1.70 22.92
CA ASP A 87 16.86 -2.32 23.32
C ASP A 87 17.82 -1.30 23.93
N ARG A 88 17.91 -0.10 23.35
CA ARG A 88 18.68 1.02 23.90
C ARG A 88 18.15 1.51 25.25
N ILE A 89 16.82 1.56 25.43
CA ILE A 89 16.19 1.89 26.73
C ILE A 89 16.45 0.79 27.77
N ARG A 90 16.44 -0.48 27.35
CA ARG A 90 16.74 -1.64 28.21
C ARG A 90 18.21 -1.64 28.63
N LEU A 91 19.13 -1.39 27.70
CA LEU A 91 20.57 -1.23 27.93
C LEU A 91 20.91 0.01 28.78
N MET A 92 20.11 1.08 28.72
CA MET A 92 20.23 2.21 29.65
C MET A 92 19.76 1.86 31.07
N ARG A 93 18.82 0.92 31.23
CA ARG A 93 18.37 0.43 32.55
C ARG A 93 19.25 -0.65 33.15
N TYR A 94 19.94 -1.43 32.33
CA TYR A 94 20.79 -2.53 32.76
C TYR A 94 22.15 -2.41 32.06
N HIS A 95 23.21 -2.29 32.86
CA HIS A 95 24.58 -1.98 32.44
C HIS A 95 25.30 -3.15 31.72
N ILE A 96 24.60 -3.96 30.91
CA ILE A 96 25.15 -5.18 30.32
C ILE A 96 25.01 -5.11 28.81
N LYS A 97 26.17 -4.97 28.17
CA LYS A 97 26.38 -5.02 26.72
C LYS A 97 26.51 -6.49 26.32
N GLU A 98 25.70 -6.98 25.39
CA GLU A 98 26.02 -8.24 24.71
C GLU A 98 25.44 -8.30 23.30
N ASP A 99 26.29 -8.77 22.39
CA ASP A 99 26.07 -8.99 20.96
C ASP A 99 25.13 -10.20 20.71
N ASN A 100 24.12 -10.06 19.85
CA ASN A 100 24.06 -10.75 18.56
C ASN A 100 22.70 -10.66 17.85
N HIS A 101 22.78 -10.76 16.53
CA HIS A 101 21.72 -10.53 15.55
C HIS A 101 20.50 -11.47 15.65
N LEU A 102 19.32 -10.88 15.41
CA LEU A 102 18.04 -11.45 14.93
C LEU A 102 17.24 -12.36 15.87
N ILE A 103 17.85 -13.24 16.67
CA ILE A 103 17.10 -14.04 17.68
C ILE A 103 16.61 -13.14 18.84
N ASP A 104 17.26 -11.99 19.02
CA ASP A 104 16.98 -11.08 20.11
C ASP A 104 15.70 -10.27 19.97
N ILE A 105 15.15 -10.05 18.77
CA ILE A 105 13.92 -9.23 18.65
C ILE A 105 12.78 -9.86 19.48
N SER A 106 12.54 -11.16 19.32
CA SER A 106 11.54 -11.90 20.09
C SER A 106 11.81 -11.92 21.60
N LYS A 107 13.08 -12.04 22.02
CA LYS A 107 13.47 -12.04 23.45
C LYS A 107 13.43 -10.65 24.07
N THR A 108 13.80 -9.62 23.34
CA THR A 108 13.73 -8.19 23.72
C THR A 108 12.28 -7.76 23.89
N PHE A 109 11.35 -8.33 23.09
CA PHE A 109 9.92 -8.09 23.28
C PHE A 109 9.29 -8.80 24.50
N LYS A 110 9.96 -9.79 25.10
CA LYS A 110 9.45 -10.63 26.19
C LYS A 110 9.41 -9.92 27.56
N GLY A 111 10.12 -8.80 27.71
CA GLY A 111 10.20 -7.99 28.94
C GLY A 111 9.38 -6.71 28.94
N LEU A 112 8.54 -6.46 27.93
CA LEU A 112 7.78 -5.22 27.86
C LEU A 112 6.62 -5.18 28.85
N LYS A 113 6.37 -3.99 29.40
CA LYS A 113 5.11 -3.66 30.07
C LYS A 113 3.95 -3.98 29.13
N THR A 114 2.91 -4.62 29.66
CA THR A 114 1.71 -5.06 28.94
C THR A 114 1.10 -3.96 28.07
N THR A 115 1.14 -2.71 28.55
CA THR A 115 0.64 -1.53 27.81
C THR A 115 1.36 -1.29 26.49
N VAL A 116 2.68 -1.51 26.42
CA VAL A 116 3.47 -1.31 25.20
C VAL A 116 3.29 -2.48 24.24
N LEU A 117 3.17 -3.71 24.78
CA LEU A 117 2.84 -4.89 23.98
C LEU A 117 1.47 -4.74 23.30
N ILE A 118 0.47 -4.22 24.02
CA ILE A 118 -0.86 -3.91 23.48
C ILE A 118 -0.77 -2.87 22.37
N LYS A 119 0.03 -1.81 22.55
CA LYS A 119 0.25 -0.78 21.52
C LYS A 119 0.79 -1.38 20.22
N PHE A 120 1.82 -2.23 20.30
CA PHE A 120 2.39 -2.90 19.13
C PHE A 120 1.41 -3.81 18.41
N ARG A 121 0.64 -4.61 19.17
CA ARG A 121 -0.39 -5.48 18.58
C ARG A 121 -1.46 -4.67 17.86
N LEU A 122 -1.85 -3.53 18.43
CA LEU A 122 -2.84 -2.64 17.84
C LEU A 122 -2.30 -1.94 16.59
N GLU A 123 -1.04 -1.49 16.58
CA GLU A 123 -0.36 -0.95 15.39
C GLU A 123 -0.28 -1.98 14.26
N GLY A 124 0.09 -3.23 14.55
CA GLY A 124 0.10 -4.31 13.56
C GLY A 124 -1.28 -4.66 13.02
N ALA A 125 -2.30 -4.70 13.90
CA ALA A 125 -3.68 -4.88 13.48
C ALA A 125 -4.16 -3.74 12.55
N CYS A 126 -3.78 -2.49 12.83
CA CYS A 126 -4.09 -1.35 11.97
C CYS A 126 -3.43 -1.46 10.59
N ILE A 127 -2.19 -1.94 10.50
CA ILE A 127 -1.51 -2.08 9.20
C ILE A 127 -2.09 -3.23 8.37
N LEU A 128 -2.45 -4.34 9.01
CA LEU A 128 -3.21 -5.41 8.35
C LEU A 128 -4.57 -4.91 7.85
N LEU A 129 -5.25 -4.07 8.64
CA LEU A 129 -6.49 -3.43 8.23
C LEU A 129 -6.27 -2.51 7.02
N ILE A 130 -5.19 -1.71 7.01
CA ILE A 130 -4.84 -0.84 5.87
C ILE A 130 -4.58 -1.68 4.61
N TRP A 131 -3.88 -2.80 4.72
CA TRP A 131 -3.67 -3.74 3.62
C TRP A 131 -4.97 -4.31 3.07
N PHE A 132 -5.85 -4.77 3.95
CA PHE A 132 -7.15 -5.31 3.56
C PHE A 132 -8.02 -4.24 2.88
N LEU A 133 -8.10 -3.06 3.48
CA LEU A 133 -8.84 -1.93 2.92
C LEU A 133 -8.25 -1.46 1.59
N PHE A 134 -6.93 -1.51 1.42
CA PHE A 134 -6.27 -1.14 0.17
C PHE A 134 -6.76 -1.99 -1.00
N ALA A 135 -6.80 -3.31 -0.86
CA ALA A 135 -7.29 -4.19 -1.93
C ALA A 135 -8.75 -3.86 -2.31
N PHE A 136 -9.59 -3.61 -1.31
CA PHE A 136 -10.99 -3.26 -1.50
C PHE A 136 -11.16 -1.91 -2.21
N VAL A 137 -10.45 -0.87 -1.73
CA VAL A 137 -10.45 0.47 -2.31
C VAL A 137 -9.88 0.46 -3.72
N TYR A 138 -8.85 -0.34 -3.99
CA TYR A 138 -8.25 -0.49 -5.31
C TYR A 138 -9.28 -1.00 -6.34
N ILE A 139 -9.95 -2.11 -6.04
CA ILE A 139 -10.93 -2.72 -6.95
C ILE A 139 -12.14 -1.79 -7.14
N LEU A 140 -12.75 -1.33 -6.04
CA LEU A 140 -13.94 -0.48 -6.12
C LEU A 140 -13.63 0.89 -6.72
N GLY A 141 -12.49 1.48 -6.38
CA GLY A 141 -12.09 2.79 -6.87
C GLY A 141 -11.89 2.80 -8.39
N ILE A 142 -11.30 1.74 -8.95
CA ILE A 142 -11.16 1.57 -10.40
C ILE A 142 -12.55 1.53 -11.07
N ILE A 143 -13.49 0.78 -10.52
CA ILE A 143 -14.87 0.68 -11.04
C ILE A 143 -15.59 2.03 -10.95
N ILE A 144 -15.48 2.73 -9.81
CA ILE A 144 -16.12 4.04 -9.61
C ILE A 144 -15.57 5.07 -10.60
N ILE A 145 -14.25 5.12 -10.77
CA ILE A 145 -13.62 6.05 -11.73
C ILE A 145 -14.07 5.69 -13.14
N PHE A 146 -14.10 4.41 -13.50
CA PHE A 146 -14.63 3.97 -14.79
C PHE A 146 -16.08 4.44 -15.01
N VAL A 147 -16.99 4.22 -14.05
CA VAL A 147 -18.40 4.67 -14.11
C VAL A 147 -18.51 6.20 -14.18
N GLN A 148 -17.65 6.92 -13.48
CA GLN A 148 -17.69 8.38 -13.49
C GLN A 148 -17.16 8.96 -14.81
N GLN A 149 -16.10 8.39 -15.36
CA GLN A 149 -15.55 8.80 -16.65
C GLN A 149 -16.51 8.48 -17.79
N THR A 150 -17.13 7.29 -17.80
CA THR A 150 -18.15 6.94 -18.82
C THR A 150 -19.29 7.96 -18.87
N LYS A 151 -19.80 8.40 -17.71
CA LYS A 151 -20.80 9.48 -17.63
C LYS A 151 -20.31 10.81 -18.20
N VAL A 152 -19.07 11.20 -17.91
CA VAL A 152 -18.49 12.46 -18.40
C VAL A 152 -18.34 12.45 -19.93
N PHE A 153 -17.98 11.31 -20.51
CA PHE A 153 -17.84 11.16 -21.95
C PHE A 153 -19.15 10.83 -22.68
N GLY A 154 -20.29 10.76 -21.97
CA GLY A 154 -21.62 10.56 -22.55
C GLY A 154 -21.85 9.16 -23.14
N PHE A 155 -21.21 8.14 -22.56
CA PHE A 155 -21.41 6.73 -22.93
C PHE A 155 -22.50 6.05 -22.11
#